data_AF-A0A497NGG3-F1
#
_entry.id   AF-A0A497NGG3-F1
#
_cell.length_a   1.000
_cell.length_b   1.000
_cell.length_c   1.000
_cell.angle_alpha   90.00
_cell.angle_beta   90.00
_cell.angle_gamma   90.00
#
_symmetry.space_group_name_H-M   'P 1'
#
loop_
_entity.id
_entity.type
_entity.pdbx_description
1 polymer ?
#
loop_
_entity_poly.entity_id
_entity_poly.type
_entity_poly.pdbx_seq_one_letter_code
_entity_poly.pdbx_strand_id
1 'polypeptide(L)'
;MEDNLIATGSGSPVAYGVLESEYNENISLNDGLRLIAKAIQSAIKRDVFTGDNFDIATITREKGYVELSTEEKMSLMGKKLS
;
A
#
# COMPACT_ATOMS: atom_id res chain seq x y z
N MET A 1 9.80 11.62 17.63
CA MET A 1 8.75 10.61 17.77
C MET A 1 8.92 9.68 16.60
N GLU A 2 9.00 8.38 16.86
CA GLU A 2 9.05 7.37 15.80
C GLU A 2 7.61 7.00 15.46
N ASP A 3 7.24 7.12 14.18
CA ASP A 3 5.91 6.74 13.70
C ASP A 3 6.00 5.42 12.94
N ASN A 4 5.13 4.47 13.30
CA ASN A 4 5.06 3.17 12.63
C ASN A 4 4.45 3.26 11.23
N LEU A 5 3.74 4.35 10.93
CA LEU A 5 3.05 4.59 9.66
C LEU A 5 3.26 6.04 9.24
N ILE A 6 3.59 6.25 7.98
CA ILE A 6 3.71 7.58 7.40
C ILE A 6 3.08 7.62 6.00
N ALA A 7 2.26 8.62 5.75
CA ALA A 7 1.67 8.93 4.45
C ALA A 7 1.77 10.43 4.17
N THR A 8 2.13 10.78 2.94
CA THR A 8 2.30 12.17 2.49
C THR A 8 1.65 12.39 1.12
N GLY A 9 1.42 13.65 0.74
CA GLY A 9 0.71 14.00 -0.50
C GLY A 9 -0.80 14.25 -0.34
N SER A 10 -1.50 14.60 -1.42
CA SER A 10 -2.94 14.97 -1.38
C SER A 10 -3.85 13.84 -0.91
N GLY A 11 -3.47 12.59 -1.21
CA GLY A 11 -4.20 11.39 -0.79
C GLY A 11 -3.94 10.96 0.66
N SER A 12 -3.01 11.60 1.38
CA SER A 12 -2.60 11.15 2.71
C SER A 12 -3.73 11.12 3.75
N PRO A 13 -4.71 12.06 3.79
CA PRO A 13 -5.79 11.96 4.78
C PRO A 13 -6.65 10.71 4.59
N VAL A 14 -6.79 10.25 3.35
CA VAL A 14 -7.54 9.02 3.02
C VAL A 14 -6.71 7.79 3.37
N ALA A 15 -5.42 7.81 3.03
CA ALA A 15 -4.50 6.73 3.35
C ALA A 15 -4.41 6.51 4.87
N TYR A 16 -4.24 7.57 5.67
CA TYR A 16 -4.20 7.48 7.13
C TYR A 16 -5.48 6.85 7.71
N GLY A 17 -6.66 7.23 7.23
CA GLY A 17 -7.91 6.63 7.70
C GLY A 17 -7.99 5.11 7.52
N VAL A 18 -7.43 4.59 6.42
CA VAL A 18 -7.33 3.14 6.18
C VAL A 18 -6.25 2.53 7.06
N LEU A 19 -5.06 3.11 7.07
CA LEU A 19 -3.91 2.63 7.84
C LEU A 19 -4.23 2.54 9.34
N GLU A 20 -4.79 3.58 9.94
CA GLU A 20 -5.13 3.64 11.36
C GLU A 20 -6.24 2.65 11.75
N SER A 21 -7.13 2.30 10.82
CA SER A 21 -8.24 1.37 11.09
C SER A 21 -7.82 -0.10 11.13
N GLU A 22 -6.73 -0.47 10.48
CA GLU A 22 -6.37 -1.87 10.21
C GLU A 22 -4.93 -2.24 10.61
N TYR A 23 -4.04 -1.25 10.74
CA TYR A 23 -2.68 -1.50 11.19
C TYR A 23 -2.65 -1.99 12.64
N ASN A 24 -1.77 -2.95 12.90
CA ASN A 24 -1.39 -3.37 14.22
C ASN A 24 0.09 -3.76 14.23
N GLU A 25 0.72 -3.71 15.41
CA GLU A 25 2.14 -3.96 15.60
C GLU A 25 2.59 -5.39 15.21
N ASN A 26 1.66 -6.35 15.18
CA ASN A 26 1.92 -7.75 14.88
C ASN A 26 1.56 -8.14 13.44
N ILE A 27 1.36 -7.14 12.56
CA ILE A 27 0.96 -7.38 11.16
C ILE A 27 2.03 -8.18 10.40
N SER A 28 1.59 -9.20 9.67
CA SER A 28 2.48 -9.95 8.79
C SER A 28 2.86 -9.14 7.55
N LEU A 29 3.97 -9.47 6.89
CA LEU A 29 4.35 -8.80 5.63
C LEU A 29 3.23 -8.88 4.58
N ASN A 30 2.59 -10.04 4.45
CA ASN A 30 1.52 -10.25 3.48
C ASN A 30 0.27 -9.42 3.80
N ASP A 31 -0.10 -9.31 5.07
CA ASP A 31 -1.23 -8.48 5.49
C ASP A 31 -0.91 -6.99 5.35
N GLY A 32 0.34 -6.60 5.65
CA GLY A 32 0.83 -5.24 5.41
C GLY A 32 0.75 -4.86 3.93
N LEU A 33 1.17 -5.74 3.02
CA LEU A 33 1.05 -5.51 1.58
C LEU A 33 -0.41 -5.31 1.13
N ARG A 34 -1.34 -6.10 1.66
CA ARG A 34 -2.77 -5.94 1.39
C ARG A 34 -3.32 -4.63 1.94
N LEU A 35 -2.91 -4.25 3.15
CA LEU A 35 -3.28 -2.98 3.77
C LEU A 35 -2.80 -1.78 2.94
N ILE A 36 -1.54 -1.78 2.51
CA ILE A 36 -0.98 -0.72 1.67
C ILE A 36 -1.71 -0.63 0.33
N ALA A 37 -1.98 -1.77 -0.33
CA ALA A 37 -2.76 -1.78 -1.56
C ALA A 37 -4.17 -1.16 -1.37
N LYS A 38 -4.84 -1.47 -0.25
CA LYS A 38 -6.14 -0.90 0.11
C LYS A 38 -6.07 0.61 0.36
N ALA A 39 -5.04 1.08 1.06
CA ALA A 39 -4.82 2.50 1.34
C ALA A 39 -4.58 3.30 0.05
N ILE A 40 -3.70 2.80 -0.84
CA ILE A 40 -3.43 3.38 -2.17
C ILE A 40 -4.72 3.42 -2.99
N GLN A 41 -5.47 2.32 -3.06
CA GLN A 41 -6.71 2.26 -3.82
C GLN A 41 -7.75 3.29 -3.33
N SER A 42 -7.82 3.48 -2.01
CA SER A 42 -8.75 4.42 -1.39
C SER A 42 -8.36 5.87 -1.68
N ALA A 43 -7.06 6.18 -1.63
CA ALA A 43 -6.53 7.49 -1.98
C ALA A 43 -6.75 7.83 -3.47
N ILE A 44 -6.43 6.90 -4.39
CA ILE A 44 -6.58 7.08 -5.84
C ILE A 44 -8.05 7.27 -6.23
N LYS A 45 -8.99 6.48 -5.67
CA LYS A 45 -10.43 6.62 -5.98
C LYS A 45 -10.99 8.00 -5.68
N ARG A 46 -10.36 8.75 -4.78
CA ARG A 46 -10.78 10.10 -4.39
C ARG A 46 -10.12 11.20 -5.24
N ASP A 47 -8.95 10.94 -5.83
CA ASP A 47 -8.22 11.86 -6.70
C ASP A 47 -8.28 11.38 -8.17
N VAL A 48 -9.23 11.91 -8.94
CA VAL A 48 -9.50 11.60 -10.38
C VAL A 48 -8.34 11.96 -11.33
N PHE A 49 -7.19 12.40 -10.81
CA PHE A 49 -6.05 12.92 -11.58
C PHE A 49 -4.77 12.08 -11.47
N THR A 50 -4.80 10.95 -10.77
CA THR A 50 -3.61 10.10 -10.58
C THR A 50 -3.65 8.91 -11.53
N GLY A 51 -2.59 8.79 -12.36
CA GLY A 51 -2.46 7.75 -13.37
C GLY A 51 -2.51 6.33 -12.77
N ASP A 52 -2.90 5.38 -13.62
CA ASP A 52 -3.21 3.97 -13.31
C ASP A 52 -2.09 3.13 -12.65
N ASN A 53 -0.94 3.72 -12.36
CA ASN A 53 0.26 2.99 -11.96
C ASN A 53 0.80 3.47 -10.60
N PHE A 54 1.01 2.52 -9.70
CA PHE A 54 1.60 2.72 -8.39
C PHE A 54 2.67 1.64 -8.18
N ASP A 55 3.66 1.93 -7.34
CA ASP A 55 4.73 1.00 -7.00
C ASP A 55 4.67 0.63 -5.52
N ILE A 56 5.02 -0.61 -5.23
CA ILE A 56 5.14 -1.14 -3.87
C ILE A 56 6.49 -1.85 -3.78
N ALA A 57 7.26 -1.50 -2.75
CA ALA A 57 8.50 -2.19 -2.43
C ALA A 57 8.52 -2.58 -0.95
N THR A 58 9.25 -3.65 -0.66
CA THR A 58 9.49 -4.16 0.69
C THR A 58 10.98 -4.15 0.98
N ILE A 59 11.34 -3.92 2.25
CA ILE A 59 12.72 -4.01 2.71
C ILE A 59 12.73 -4.97 3.90
N THR A 60 13.40 -6.11 3.75
CA THR A 60 13.50 -7.13 4.80
C THR A 60 14.97 -7.50 5.05
N ARG A 61 15.29 -8.02 6.24
CA ARG A 61 16.66 -8.47 6.54
C ARG A 61 17.10 -9.64 5.65
N GLU A 62 16.15 -10.49 5.24
CA GLU A 62 16.42 -11.69 4.44
C GLU A 62 16.65 -11.35 2.97
N LYS A 63 15.77 -10.53 2.38
CA LYS A 63 15.75 -10.28 0.93
C LYS A 63 16.27 -8.91 0.52
N GLY A 64 16.56 -8.02 1.48
CA GLY A 64 16.89 -6.63 1.18
C GLY A 64 15.70 -5.91 0.54
N TYR A 65 15.99 -5.02 -0.41
CA TYR A 65 14.99 -4.32 -1.23
C TYR A 65 14.40 -5.26 -2.27
N VAL A 66 13.06 -5.34 -2.31
CA VAL A 66 12.31 -6.05 -3.34
C VAL A 66 11.15 -5.18 -3.78
N GLU A 67 11.12 -4.87 -5.07
CA GLU A 67 9.99 -4.19 -5.72
C GLU A 67 9.02 -5.24 -6.27
N LEU A 68 7.72 -5.02 -6.07
CA LEU A 68 6.69 -5.93 -6.54
C LEU A 68 6.47 -5.79 -8.04
N SER A 69 6.32 -6.92 -8.73
CA SER A 69 5.96 -6.94 -10.14
C SER A 69 4.54 -6.41 -10.37
N THR A 70 4.22 -6.07 -11.62
CA THR A 70 2.86 -5.68 -12.01
C THR A 70 1.84 -6.76 -11.64
N GLU A 71 2.16 -8.03 -11.87
CA GLU A 71 1.31 -9.17 -11.55
C GLU A 71 1.06 -9.29 -10.04
N GLU A 72 2.10 -9.12 -9.22
CA GLU A 72 1.98 -9.14 -7.76
C GLU A 72 1.10 -7.99 -7.24
N LYS A 73 1.32 -6.78 -7.76
CA LYS A 73 0.49 -5.59 -7.44
C LYS A 73 -0.98 -5.80 -7.85
N MET A 74 -1.24 -6.38 -9.03
CA MET A 74 -2.60 -6.66 -9.49
C MET A 74 -3.31 -7.72 -8.65
N SER A 75 -2.58 -8.76 -8.23
CA SER A 75 -3.07 -9.80 -7.32
C SER A 75 -3.52 -9.22 -5.98
N LEU A 76 -2.74 -8.30 -5.39
CA LEU A 76 -3.11 -7.60 -4.15
C LEU A 76 -4.38 -6.75 -4.29
N MET A 77 -4.61 -6.19 -5.48
CA MET A 77 -5.76 -5.34 -5.78
C MET A 77 -7.03 -6.13 -6.14
N GLY A 78 -6.95 -7.46 -6.23
CA GLY A 78 -8.06 -8.30 -6.68
C GLY A 78 -8.45 -8.08 -8.14
N LYS A 79 -7.58 -7.46 -8.96
CA LYS A 79 -7.78 -7.28 -10.40
C LYS A 79 -7.18 -8.48 -11.13
N LYS A 80 -7.97 -9.18 -11.94
CA LYS A 80 -7.46 -10.21 -12.86
C LYS A 80 -6.80 -9.53 -14.07
N LEU A 81 -5.64 -10.02 -14.49
CA LEU A 81 -5.13 -9.77 -15.85
C LEU A 81 -6.14 -10.39 -16.83
N SER A 82 -6.82 -9.56 -17.60
CA SER A 82 -7.73 -9.97 -18.69
C SER A 82 -7.01 -9.98 -20.02
#